data_AF-A0A2S9F1S4-F1
#
_entry.id   AF-A0A2S9F1S4-F1
#
_cell.length_a   1.000
_cell.length_b   1.000
_cell.length_c   1.000
_cell.angle_alpha   90.00
_cell.angle_beta   90.00
_cell.angle_gamma   90.00
#
_symmetry.space_group_name_H-M   'P 1'
#
loop_
_entity.id
_entity.type
_entity.pdbx_description
1 polymer ?
#
loop_
_entity_poly.entity_id
_entity_poly.type
_entity_poly.pdbx_seq_one_letter_code
_entity_poly.pdbx_strand_id
1 'polypeptide(L)'
;MNALTKLHQTRSPLLRLLVAGTLLALVFAGGTAVAAHKTVTLTVDGASITVPTMRSRVIDVIQENGFDVGERDDLYPAAETPVRQSDTIVLRRSRPLEISTDGGGTEQVWTTASTVDEALAQLRMTDKAPVAASRGSRLPLDGMALPVVSPKNVQ
;
A
#
# COMPACT_ATOMS: atom_id res chain seq x y z
N MET A 1 0.61 39.24 42.66
CA MET A 1 -0.78 39.32 42.12
C MET A 1 -0.82 38.49 40.84
N ASN A 2 -1.57 37.38 40.83
CA ASN A 2 -1.49 36.35 39.77
C ASN A 2 -2.03 36.84 38.43
N ALA A 3 -1.36 36.46 37.33
CA ALA A 3 -1.78 36.77 35.96
C ALA A 3 -3.21 36.26 35.65
N LEU A 4 -3.60 35.15 36.28
CA LEU A 4 -4.93 34.55 36.19
C LEU A 4 -6.03 35.48 36.75
N THR A 5 -5.74 36.26 37.81
CA THR A 5 -6.72 37.17 38.42
C THR A 5 -6.93 38.43 37.59
N LYS A 6 -5.89 38.91 36.90
CA LYS A 6 -5.97 40.08 36.00
C LYS A 6 -6.80 39.78 34.76
N LEU A 7 -6.73 38.55 34.24
CA LEU A 7 -7.54 38.10 33.10
C LEU A 7 -9.05 38.06 33.43
N HIS A 8 -9.41 37.80 34.68
CA HIS A 8 -10.81 37.69 35.12
C HIS A 8 -11.46 39.05 35.44
N GLN A 9 -10.68 40.09 35.76
CA GLN A 9 -11.19 41.40 36.17
C GLN A 9 -11.27 42.46 35.05
N THR A 10 -10.67 42.25 33.88
CA THR A 10 -10.75 43.20 32.76
C THR A 10 -12.08 43.10 32.02
N ARG A 11 -12.95 44.11 32.18
CA ARG A 11 -14.13 44.35 31.33
C ARG A 11 -13.75 44.89 29.93
N SER A 12 -12.70 44.35 29.30
CA SER A 12 -12.30 44.76 27.95
C SER A 12 -13.05 43.91 26.92
N PRO A 13 -14.00 44.48 26.15
CA PRO A 13 -14.72 43.73 25.12
C PRO A 13 -13.77 43.20 24.04
N LEU A 14 -12.66 43.89 23.81
CA LEU A 14 -11.63 43.50 22.85
C LEU A 14 -10.92 42.21 23.28
N LEU A 15 -10.56 42.06 24.56
CA LEU A 15 -9.97 40.82 25.07
C LEU A 15 -10.94 39.63 24.93
N ARG A 16 -12.24 39.86 25.19
CA ARG A 16 -13.28 38.82 25.03
C ARG A 16 -13.46 38.42 23.56
N LEU A 17 -13.45 39.38 22.64
CA LEU A 17 -13.52 39.11 21.20
C LEU A 17 -12.28 38.34 20.70
N LEU A 18 -11.09 38.69 21.19
CA LEU A 18 -9.87 37.94 20.88
C LEU A 18 -9.95 36.49 21.37
N VAL A 19 -10.34 36.27 22.63
CA VAL A 19 -10.51 34.92 23.18
C VAL A 19 -11.57 34.13 22.41
N ALA A 20 -12.73 34.74 22.12
CA ALA A 20 -13.78 34.10 21.33
C ALA A 20 -13.30 33.75 19.91
N GLY A 21 -12.55 34.65 19.26
CA GLY A 21 -11.96 34.41 17.95
C GLY A 21 -10.94 33.26 17.96
N THR A 22 -10.06 33.20 18.97
CA THR A 22 -9.10 32.10 19.13
C THR A 22 -9.80 30.76 19.37
N LEU A 23 -10.82 30.73 20.23
CA LEU A 23 -11.59 29.50 20.48
C LEU A 23 -12.31 29.02 19.21
N LEU A 24 -12.91 29.94 18.43
CA LEU A 24 -13.49 29.61 17.14
C LEU A 24 -12.46 29.02 16.18
N ALA A 25 -11.30 29.66 16.03
CA ALA A 25 -10.22 29.16 15.18
C ALA A 25 -9.76 27.75 15.59
N LEU A 26 -9.64 27.48 16.90
CA LEU A 26 -9.29 26.15 17.42
C LEU A 26 -10.37 25.10 17.13
N VAL A 27 -11.66 25.44 17.26
CA VAL A 27 -12.76 24.54 16.93
C VAL A 27 -12.76 24.21 15.44
N PHE A 28 -12.59 25.20 14.56
CA PHE A 28 -12.50 24.98 13.12
C PHE A 28 -11.28 24.12 12.74
N ALA A 29 -10.11 24.42 13.29
CA ALA A 29 -8.90 23.64 13.04
C ALA A 29 -9.01 22.20 13.56
N GLY A 30 -9.60 22.00 14.74
CA GLY A 30 -9.86 20.67 15.28
C GLY A 30 -10.86 19.89 14.43
N GLY A 31 -11.94 20.54 13.99
CA GLY A 31 -12.97 19.92 13.16
C GLY A 31 -12.45 19.45 11.79
N THR A 32 -11.63 20.25 11.12
CA THR A 32 -11.03 19.87 9.83
C THR A 32 -10.03 18.73 9.98
N ALA A 33 -9.24 18.70 11.06
CA ALA A 33 -8.30 17.62 11.33
C ALA A 33 -9.02 16.27 11.50
N VAL A 34 -10.12 16.24 12.26
CA VAL A 34 -10.92 15.02 12.45
C VAL A 34 -11.56 14.56 11.13
N ALA A 35 -12.08 15.49 10.32
CA ALA A 35 -12.69 15.15 9.04
C ALA A 35 -11.69 14.63 7.99
N ALA A 36 -10.42 15.02 8.09
CA ALA A 36 -9.37 14.56 7.18
C ALA A 36 -8.85 13.14 7.51
N HIS A 37 -9.07 12.67 8.74
CA HIS A 37 -8.65 11.35 9.20
C HIS A 37 -9.44 10.25 8.50
N LYS A 38 -8.73 9.34 7.84
CA LYS A 38 -9.29 8.19 7.15
C LYS A 38 -8.62 6.92 7.63
N THR A 39 -9.33 5.81 7.48
CA THR A 39 -8.80 4.47 7.72
C THR A 39 -8.90 3.69 6.43
N VAL A 40 -7.78 3.16 5.95
CA VAL A 40 -7.71 2.44 4.68
C VAL A 40 -7.07 1.07 4.88
N THR A 41 -7.41 0.13 4.02
CA THR A 41 -6.80 -1.19 3.98
C THR A 41 -5.70 -1.20 2.94
N LEU A 42 -4.46 -1.34 3.37
CA LEU A 42 -3.29 -1.47 2.51
C LEU A 42 -2.91 -2.95 2.39
N THR A 43 -2.96 -3.49 1.18
CA THR A 43 -2.54 -4.85 0.86
C THR A 43 -1.25 -4.81 0.06
N VAL A 44 -0.15 -5.29 0.64
CA VAL A 44 1.15 -5.36 -0.02
C VAL A 44 1.51 -6.82 -0.23
N ASP A 45 1.67 -7.25 -1.47
CA ASP A 45 2.08 -8.61 -1.83
C ASP A 45 1.25 -9.71 -1.12
N GLY A 46 -0.06 -9.50 -1.04
CA GLY A 46 -1.01 -10.41 -0.41
C GLY A 46 -1.07 -10.33 1.13
N ALA A 47 -0.32 -9.43 1.77
CA ALA A 47 -0.45 -9.13 3.20
C ALA A 47 -1.28 -7.86 3.40
N SER A 48 -2.43 -7.98 4.05
CA SER A 48 -3.34 -6.86 4.31
C SER A 48 -3.14 -6.30 5.72
N ILE A 49 -2.98 -4.98 5.80
CA ILE A 49 -2.92 -4.22 7.04
C ILE A 49 -3.90 -3.04 6.97
N THR A 50 -4.43 -2.63 8.12
CA THR A 50 -5.27 -1.43 8.20
C THR A 50 -4.43 -0.28 8.71
N VAL A 51 -4.40 0.82 7.97
CA VAL A 51 -3.55 1.98 8.27
C VAL A 51 -4.41 3.25 8.38
N PRO A 52 -4.25 4.03 9.47
CA PRO A 52 -4.83 5.36 9.54
C PRO A 52 -4.00 6.32 8.69
N THR A 53 -4.66 7.18 7.92
CA THR A 53 -3.99 8.17 7.08
C THR A 53 -4.83 9.44 6.96
N MET A 54 -4.14 10.58 6.81
CA MET A 54 -4.77 11.85 6.47
C MET A 54 -4.50 12.27 5.02
N ARG A 55 -3.80 11.41 4.26
CA ARG A 55 -3.46 11.69 2.87
C ARG A 55 -4.68 11.68 1.97
N SER A 56 -4.52 12.35 0.85
CA SER A 56 -5.59 12.53 -0.15
C SER A 56 -5.40 11.63 -1.36
N ARG A 57 -4.19 11.14 -1.65
CA ARG A 57 -3.88 10.32 -2.83
C ARG A 57 -3.27 8.98 -2.44
N VAL A 58 -3.46 7.98 -3.30
CA VAL A 58 -2.95 6.62 -3.08
C VAL A 58 -1.42 6.62 -2.93
N ILE A 59 -0.69 7.34 -3.79
CA ILE A 59 0.78 7.40 -3.74
C ILE A 59 1.31 7.91 -2.40
N ASP A 60 0.66 8.92 -1.84
CA ASP A 60 1.08 9.53 -0.58
C ASP A 60 0.85 8.57 0.60
N VAL A 61 -0.22 7.76 0.56
CA VAL A 61 -0.48 6.72 1.57
C VAL A 61 0.59 5.63 1.50
N ILE A 62 0.96 5.22 0.30
CA ILE A 62 1.98 4.17 0.07
C ILE A 62 3.34 4.63 0.61
N GLN A 63 3.76 5.84 0.26
CA GLN A 63 5.02 6.45 0.73
C GLN A 63 5.04 6.70 2.24
N GLU A 64 3.91 7.13 2.82
CA GLU A 64 3.78 7.31 4.29
C GLU A 64 3.97 6.00 5.06
N ASN A 65 3.67 4.87 4.44
CA ASN A 65 3.87 3.53 5.01
C ASN A 65 5.23 2.91 4.63
N GLY A 66 6.14 3.69 4.03
CA GLY A 66 7.52 3.27 3.74
C GLY A 66 7.66 2.38 2.49
N PHE A 67 6.68 2.40 1.60
CA PHE A 67 6.73 1.69 0.32
C PHE A 67 6.91 2.68 -0.82
N ASP A 68 7.70 2.29 -1.82
CA ASP A 68 7.82 2.99 -3.10
C ASP A 68 7.22 2.14 -4.22
N VAL A 69 6.73 2.82 -5.26
CA VAL A 69 6.08 2.18 -6.42
C VAL A 69 7.07 2.23 -7.58
N GLY A 70 7.55 1.07 -8.01
CA GLY A 70 8.38 0.95 -9.21
C GLY A 70 7.56 1.03 -10.50
N GLU A 71 8.24 1.26 -11.63
CA GLU A 71 7.60 1.37 -12.96
C GLU A 71 6.86 0.09 -13.39
N ARG A 72 7.28 -1.07 -12.89
CA ARG A 72 6.72 -2.39 -13.23
C ARG A 72 5.75 -2.92 -12.17
N ASP A 73 5.57 -2.17 -11.10
CA ASP A 73 4.69 -2.56 -10.02
C ASP A 73 3.24 -2.28 -10.42
N ASP A 74 2.34 -3.11 -9.91
CA ASP A 74 0.91 -2.94 -10.11
C ASP A 74 0.31 -2.31 -8.85
N LEU A 75 -0.27 -1.13 -9.02
CA LEU A 75 -0.87 -0.34 -7.95
C LEU A 75 -2.34 -0.07 -8.30
N TYR A 76 -3.22 -0.54 -7.42
CA TYR A 76 -4.66 -0.37 -7.56
C TYR A 76 -5.28 0.16 -6.26
N PRO A 77 -6.09 1.23 -6.28
CA PRO A 77 -6.34 2.14 -7.41
C PRO A 77 -5.07 2.88 -7.86
N ALA A 78 -5.13 3.56 -9.02
CA ALA A 78 -3.98 4.27 -9.58
C ALA A 78 -3.40 5.31 -8.60
N ALA A 79 -2.10 5.59 -8.72
CA ALA A 79 -1.31 6.44 -7.81
C ALA A 79 -1.95 7.80 -7.47
N GLU A 80 -2.55 8.46 -8.45
CA GLU A 80 -3.18 9.78 -8.32
C GLU A 80 -4.67 9.72 -7.89
N THR A 81 -5.21 8.53 -7.65
CA THR A 81 -6.61 8.35 -7.26
C THR A 81 -6.84 8.96 -5.87
N PRO A 82 -7.92 9.74 -5.68
CA PRO A 82 -8.29 10.23 -4.36
C PRO A 82 -8.67 9.10 -3.41
N VAL A 83 -8.15 9.15 -2.19
CA VAL A 83 -8.38 8.16 -1.13
C VAL A 83 -9.56 8.55 -0.26
N ARG A 84 -10.45 7.59 0.00
CA ARG A 84 -11.66 7.72 0.83
C ARG A 84 -11.60 6.79 2.03
N GLN A 85 -12.54 7.00 2.94
CA GLN A 85 -12.70 6.15 4.12
C GLN A 85 -12.99 4.71 3.70
N SER A 86 -12.28 3.76 4.31
CA SER A 86 -12.43 2.32 4.08
C SER A 86 -12.05 1.87 2.67
N ASP A 87 -11.28 2.67 1.93
CA ASP A 87 -10.73 2.25 0.64
C ASP A 87 -9.71 1.12 0.82
N THR A 88 -9.64 0.25 -0.18
CA THR A 88 -8.63 -0.81 -0.28
C THR A 88 -7.61 -0.43 -1.33
N ILE A 89 -6.35 -0.33 -0.92
CA ILE A 89 -5.19 -0.07 -1.78
C ILE A 89 -4.39 -1.37 -1.86
N VAL A 90 -4.06 -1.79 -3.07
CA VAL A 90 -3.31 -3.01 -3.36
C VAL A 90 -2.03 -2.61 -4.10
N LEU A 91 -0.89 -2.93 -3.49
CA LEU A 91 0.43 -2.82 -4.11
C LEU A 91 0.97 -4.22 -4.36
N ARG A 92 1.23 -4.54 -5.63
CA ARG A 92 1.90 -5.77 -6.04
C ARG A 92 3.23 -5.39 -6.68
N ARG A 93 4.31 -5.72 -5.99
CA ARG A 93 5.65 -5.41 -6.49
C ARG A 93 6.07 -6.40 -7.55
N SER A 94 6.73 -5.89 -8.57
CA SER A 94 7.36 -6.67 -9.63
C SER A 94 8.53 -7.48 -9.09
N ARG A 95 8.66 -8.70 -9.60
CA ARG A 95 9.68 -9.67 -9.19
C ARG A 95 10.30 -10.28 -10.46
N PRO A 96 11.63 -10.36 -10.55
CA PRO A 96 12.27 -11.09 -11.63
C PRO A 96 12.13 -12.59 -11.39
N LEU A 97 11.73 -13.32 -12.42
CA LEU A 97 11.57 -14.76 -12.42
C LEU A 97 12.41 -15.35 -13.54
N GLU A 98 13.40 -16.17 -13.19
CA GLU A 98 14.20 -16.90 -14.16
C GLU A 98 13.56 -18.26 -14.40
N ILE A 99 13.06 -18.49 -15.60
CA ILE A 99 12.36 -19.72 -15.96
C ILE A 99 13.28 -20.57 -16.81
N SER A 100 13.52 -21.80 -16.38
CA SER A 100 14.23 -22.80 -17.17
C SER A 100 13.28 -23.93 -17.55
N THR A 101 13.16 -24.19 -18.85
CA THR A 101 12.32 -25.28 -19.38
C THR A 101 13.18 -26.51 -19.64
N ASP A 102 12.60 -27.70 -19.45
CA ASP A 102 13.24 -28.98 -19.80
C ASP A 102 13.79 -28.98 -21.25
N GLY A 103 15.12 -29.11 -21.37
CA GLY A 103 15.84 -29.07 -22.65
C GLY A 103 15.96 -27.69 -23.32
N GLY A 104 15.51 -26.61 -22.68
CA GLY A 104 15.54 -25.24 -23.20
C GLY A 104 16.54 -24.29 -22.49
N GLY A 105 16.63 -23.05 -22.98
CA GLY A 105 17.40 -21.99 -22.34
C GLY A 105 16.69 -21.37 -21.13
N THR A 106 17.41 -20.57 -20.36
CA THR A 106 16.87 -19.75 -19.28
C THR A 106 16.33 -18.43 -19.83
N GLU A 107 15.09 -18.07 -19.49
CA GLU A 107 14.50 -16.78 -19.83
C GLU A 107 14.15 -16.00 -18.55
N GLN A 108 14.46 -14.71 -18.54
CA GLN A 108 14.10 -13.82 -17.44
C GLN A 108 12.80 -13.09 -17.76
N VAL A 109 11.79 -13.30 -16.92
CA VAL A 109 10.46 -12.70 -17.05
C VAL A 109 10.12 -11.92 -15.79
N TRP A 110 9.34 -10.86 -15.91
CA TRP A 110 8.87 -10.07 -14.77
C TRP A 110 7.42 -10.43 -14.45
N THR A 111 7.12 -10.63 -13.16
CA THR A 111 5.77 -10.95 -12.69
C THR A 111 5.43 -10.14 -11.43
N THR A 112 4.15 -9.84 -11.25
CA THR A 112 3.61 -9.23 -10.02
C THR A 112 2.92 -10.28 -9.12
N ALA A 113 3.08 -11.56 -9.45
CA ALA A 113 2.59 -12.68 -8.65
C ALA A 113 3.32 -12.78 -7.30
N SER A 114 2.56 -13.12 -6.26
CA SER A 114 3.10 -13.31 -4.91
C SER A 114 3.53 -14.76 -4.65
N THR A 115 2.99 -15.71 -5.43
CA THR A 115 3.25 -17.15 -5.31
C THR A 115 3.60 -17.77 -6.66
N VAL A 116 4.24 -18.95 -6.62
CA VAL A 116 4.65 -19.69 -7.82
C VAL A 116 3.44 -20.04 -8.68
N ASP A 117 2.33 -20.43 -8.07
CA ASP A 117 1.10 -20.77 -8.80
C ASP A 117 0.51 -19.57 -9.54
N GLU A 118 0.42 -18.41 -8.87
CA GLU A 118 -0.01 -17.17 -9.50
C GLU A 118 0.91 -16.76 -10.66
N ALA A 119 2.22 -16.97 -10.51
CA ALA A 119 3.20 -16.65 -11.55
C ALA A 119 3.00 -17.56 -12.78
N LEU A 120 2.86 -18.88 -12.56
CA LEU A 120 2.58 -19.84 -13.64
C LEU A 120 1.24 -19.55 -14.32
N ALA A 121 0.22 -19.13 -13.57
CA ALA A 121 -1.07 -18.73 -14.12
C ALA A 121 -0.96 -17.46 -14.98
N GLN A 122 -0.24 -16.42 -14.52
CA GLN A 122 -0.01 -15.19 -15.28
C GLN A 122 0.73 -15.46 -16.60
N LEU A 123 1.69 -16.40 -16.58
CA LEU A 123 2.48 -16.77 -17.74
C LEU A 123 1.81 -17.81 -18.65
N ARG A 124 0.57 -18.23 -18.32
CA ARG A 124 -0.16 -19.29 -19.04
C ARG A 124 0.62 -20.61 -19.09
N MET A 125 1.40 -20.89 -18.05
CA MET A 125 2.23 -22.09 -17.87
C MET A 125 1.64 -23.05 -16.84
N THR A 126 0.33 -23.02 -16.61
CA THR A 126 -0.36 -23.79 -15.57
C THR A 126 -0.11 -25.30 -15.68
N ASP A 127 0.04 -25.81 -16.91
CA ASP A 127 0.30 -27.23 -17.22
C ASP A 127 1.72 -27.67 -16.84
N LYS A 128 2.65 -26.73 -16.62
CA LYS A 128 4.04 -27.05 -16.26
C LYS A 128 4.17 -27.20 -14.75
N ALA A 129 4.94 -28.20 -14.33
CA ALA A 129 5.19 -28.46 -12.91
C ALA A 129 6.50 -27.80 -12.47
N PRO A 130 6.50 -27.00 -11.38
CA PRO A 130 7.74 -26.49 -10.81
C PRO A 130 8.52 -27.62 -10.14
N VAL A 131 9.83 -27.70 -10.40
CA VAL A 131 10.70 -28.77 -9.89
C VAL A 131 11.37 -28.38 -8.58
N ALA A 132 11.74 -27.10 -8.42
CA ALA A 132 12.51 -26.62 -7.27
C ALA A 132 11.67 -25.94 -6.18
N ALA A 133 10.38 -25.73 -6.40
CA ALA A 133 9.50 -25.03 -5.47
C ALA A 133 8.09 -25.60 -5.47
N SER A 134 7.40 -25.51 -4.32
CA SER A 134 5.97 -25.79 -4.26
C SER A 134 5.19 -24.66 -4.94
N ARG A 135 4.04 -24.99 -5.56
CA ARG A 135 3.12 -24.00 -6.15
C ARG A 135 2.67 -22.94 -5.14
N GLY A 136 2.51 -23.32 -3.88
CA GLY A 136 2.16 -22.41 -2.79
C GLY A 136 3.33 -21.61 -2.21
N SER A 137 4.56 -21.82 -2.67
CA SER A 137 5.72 -21.07 -2.18
C SER A 137 5.64 -19.61 -2.60
N ARG A 138 6.00 -18.70 -1.69
CA ARG A 138 6.11 -17.27 -1.99
C ARG A 138 7.29 -16.98 -2.90
N LEU A 139 7.11 -16.09 -3.87
CA LEU A 139 8.22 -15.55 -4.67
C LEU A 139 8.94 -14.46 -3.85
N PRO A 140 10.27 -14.53 -3.67
CA PRO A 140 11.06 -13.44 -3.10
C PRO A 140 11.13 -12.23 -4.05
N LEU A 141 11.42 -11.06 -3.51
CA LEU A 141 11.57 -9.81 -4.29
C LEU A 141 12.88 -9.80 -5.10
N ASP A 142 13.93 -10.41 -4.55
CA ASP A 142 15.26 -10.49 -5.18
C ASP A 142 15.29 -11.43 -6.40
N GLY A 143 14.19 -12.14 -6.63
CA GLY A 143 14.00 -13.05 -7.74
C GLY A 143 14.17 -14.52 -7.39
N MET A 144 13.68 -15.37 -8.29
CA MET A 144 13.67 -16.82 -8.09
C MET A 144 13.99 -17.53 -9.40
N ALA A 145 14.84 -18.57 -9.30
CA ALA A 145 15.02 -19.52 -10.39
C ALA A 145 13.93 -20.61 -10.28
N LEU A 146 13.09 -20.70 -11.30
CA LEU A 146 11.98 -21.63 -11.38
C LEU A 146 12.18 -22.61 -12.54
N PRO A 147 12.83 -23.75 -12.30
CA PRO A 147 12.85 -24.84 -13.26
C PRO A 147 11.47 -25.47 -13.37
N VAL A 148 10.99 -25.57 -14.61
CA VAL A 148 9.66 -26.10 -14.94
C VAL A 148 9.76 -27.24 -15.93
N VAL A 149 9.02 -28.32 -15.66
CA VAL A 149 8.95 -29.49 -16.54
C VAL A 149 7.58 -29.61 -17.17
N SER A 150 7.56 -30.08 -18.42
CA SER A 150 6.32 -30.40 -19.11
C SER A 150 5.79 -31.76 -18.63
N PRO A 151 4.47 -31.94 -18.53
CA PRO A 151 3.88 -33.20 -18.10
C PRO A 151 4.24 -34.31 -19.09
N LYS A 152 4.68 -35.47 -18.58
CA LYS A 152 4.99 -36.65 -19.40
C LYS A 152 3.69 -37.44 -19.57
N ASN A 153 3.13 -37.44 -20.78
CA ASN A 153 2.02 -38.32 -21.12
C ASN A 153 2.51 -39.77 -21.11
N VAL A 154 2.03 -40.55 -20.15
CA VAL A 154 2.18 -42.00 -20.15
C VAL A 154 0.86 -42.56 -20.69
N GLN A 155 0.87 -43.01 -21.95
CA GLN A 155 -0.21 -43.82 -22.52
C GLN A 155 0.03 -45.29 -22.20
#